data_AF-A0A4R9ARG6-F1
#
_entry.id   AF-A0A4R9ARG6-F1
#
_cell.length_a   1.000
_cell.length_b   1.000
_cell.length_c   1.000
_cell.angle_alpha   90.00
_cell.angle_beta   90.00
_cell.angle_gamma   90.00
#
_symmetry.space_group_name_H-M   'P 1'
#
loop_
_entity.id
_entity.type
_entity.pdbx_description
1 polymer ?
#
loop_
_entity_poly.entity_id
_entity_poly.type
_entity_poly.pdbx_seq_one_letter_code
_entity_poly.pdbx_strand_id
1 'polypeptide(L)' 'MDITPHSFRRTGATLLANELGMQAAADMHGHTSTSTTKAHYAEPDRTVP' A
#
# COMPACT_ATOMS: atom_id res chain seq x y z
N MET A 1 0.28 -2.98 -17.65
CA MET A 1 0.10 -3.28 -16.21
C MET A 1 -0.67 -4.57 -16.17
N ASP A 2 0.00 -5.67 -15.87
CA ASP A 2 -0.67 -6.98 -15.83
C ASP A 2 -1.46 -7.09 -14.54
N ILE A 3 -2.71 -7.54 -14.66
CA ILE A 3 -3.57 -7.79 -13.50
C ILE A 3 -3.12 -9.10 -12.87
N THR A 4 -2.62 -9.01 -11.64
CA THR A 4 -2.11 -10.12 -10.85
C THR A 4 -2.63 -10.02 -9.41
N PRO A 5 -2.58 -11.09 -8.61
CA PRO A 5 -2.88 -10.99 -7.18
C PRO A 5 -2.03 -9.92 -6.46
N HIS A 6 -0.78 -9.75 -6.89
CA HIS A 6 0.09 -8.70 -6.37
C HIS A 6 -0.42 -7.30 -6.72
N SER A 7 -0.86 -7.05 -7.96
CA SER A 7 -1.39 -5.75 -8.35
C SER A 7 -2.66 -5.39 -7.57
N PHE A 8 -3.53 -6.36 -7.28
CA PHE A 8 -4.70 -6.14 -6.43
C PHE A 8 -4.30 -5.72 -5.00
N ARG A 9 -3.37 -6.45 -4.38
CA ARG A 9 -2.84 -6.10 -3.04
C ARG A 9 -2.20 -4.72 -3.03
N ARG A 10 -1.49 -4.36 -4.11
CA ARG A 10 -0.86 -3.04 -4.27
C ARG A 10 -1.88 -1.91 -4.38
N THR A 11 -2.94 -2.10 -5.17
CA THR A 11 -4.03 -1.13 -5.27
C THR A 11 -4.72 -0.92 -3.92
N GLY A 12 -5.06 -2.00 -3.22
CA GLY A 12 -5.71 -1.92 -1.90
C GLY A 12 -4.86 -1.19 -0.85
N ALA A 13 -3.57 -1.55 -0.73
CA ALA A 13 -2.66 -0.87 0.19
C ALA A 13 -2.48 0.61 -0.15
N THR A 14 -2.45 0.97 -1.43
CA THR A 14 -2.34 2.38 -1.85
C THR A 14 -3.58 3.18 -1.43
N LEU A 15 -4.79 2.66 -1.67
CA LEU A 15 -6.03 3.33 -1.26
C LEU A 15 -6.08 3.54 0.26
N LEU A 16 -5.73 2.51 1.03
CA LEU A 16 -5.72 2.61 2.48
C LEU A 16 -4.63 3.55 3.00
N ALA A 17 -3.45 3.54 2.38
CA ALA A 17 -2.37 4.45 2.75
C ALA A 17 -2.79 5.91 2.55
N ASN A 18 -3.53 6.22 1.48
CA ASN A 18 -4.01 7.57 1.17
C ASN A 18 -5.16 7.99 2.08
N GLU A 19 -6.13 7.10 2.34
CA GLU A 19 -7.35 7.47 3.07
C GLU A 19 -7.22 7.33 4.59
N LEU A 20 -6.44 6.34 5.06
CA LEU A 20 -6.35 5.94 6.47
C LEU A 20 -4.92 5.93 7.02
N GLY A 21 -3.92 6.13 6.17
CA GLY A 21 -2.51 6.14 6.53
C GLY A 21 -1.80 4.79 6.39
N MET A 22 -0.46 4.85 6.38
CA MET A 22 0.40 3.69 6.06
C MET A 22 0.29 2.53 7.07
N GLN A 23 -0.07 2.80 8.32
CA GLN A 23 -0.25 1.73 9.32
C GLN A 23 -1.48 0.87 9.00
N ALA A 24 -2.60 1.48 8.61
CA ALA A 24 -3.80 0.73 8.20
C ALA A 24 -3.52 -0.17 6.98
N ALA A 25 -2.71 0.32 6.04
CA ALA A 25 -2.24 -0.49 4.91
C ALA A 25 -1.33 -1.66 5.35
N ALA A 26 -0.49 -1.47 6.38
CA ALA A 26 0.34 -2.54 6.94
C ALA A 26 -0.49 -3.59 7.68
N ASP A 27 -1.49 -3.16 8.47
CA ASP A 27 -2.35 -4.05 9.24
C ASP A 27 -3.18 -4.97 8.32
N MET A 28 -3.72 -4.43 7.22
CA MET A 28 -4.41 -5.21 6.18
C MET A 28 -3.53 -6.30 5.53
N HIS A 29 -2.22 -6.11 5.54
CA HIS A 29 -1.26 -7.06 5.00
C HIS A 29 -0.68 -7.99 6.09
N GLY A 30 -1.06 -7.79 7.35
CA GLY A 30 -0.50 -8.52 8.50
C GLY A 30 0.96 -8.18 8.78
N HIS A 31 1.43 -7.00 8.35
CA HIS A 31 2.82 -6.59 8.55
C HIS A 31 2.98 -5.82 9.86
N THR A 32 3.92 -6.26 10.71
CA THR A 32 4.25 -5.58 11.98
C THR A 32 4.95 -4.23 11.79
N SER A 33 5.52 -4.00 10.61
CA SER A 33 6.20 -2.76 10.22
C SER A 33 5.65 -2.25 8.89
N THR A 34 5.59 -0.92 8.75
CA THR A 34 5.17 -0.26 7.51
C THR A 34 6.20 -0.37 6.37
N SER A 35 7.45 -0.74 6.67
CA SER A 35 8.56 -0.77 5.70
C SER A 35 8.27 -1.66 4.48
N THR A 36 7.83 -2.91 4.72
CA THR A 36 7.48 -3.86 3.64
C THR A 36 6.30 -3.36 2.80
N THR A 37 5.28 -2.79 3.44
CA THR A 37 4.12 -2.24 2.72
C THR A 37 4.53 -1.04 1.87
N LYS A 38 5.32 -0.13 2.42
CA LYS A 38 5.81 1.05 1.70
C LYS A 38 6.68 0.67 0.49
N ALA A 39 7.52 -0.35 0.62
CA ALA A 39 8.44 -0.76 -0.45
C ALA A 39 7.74 -1.50 -1.60
N HIS A 40 6.69 -2.26 -1.33
CA HIS A 40 6.15 -3.22 -2.32
C HIS A 40 4.67 -3.03 -2.65
N TYR A 41 3.89 -2.50 -1.71
CA TYR A 41 2.43 -2.54 -1.78
C TYR A 41 1.79 -1.14 -1.82
N ALA A 42 2.48 -0.07 -1.44
CA ALA A 42 1.97 1.30 -1.59
C ALA A 42 2.67 2.00 -2.75
N GLU A 43 1.89 2.59 -3.67
CA GLU A 43 2.42 3.57 -4.59
C GLU A 43 2.71 4.88 -3.83
N PRO A 44 3.81 5.59 -4.14
CA PRO A 44 4.08 6.88 -3.55
C PRO A 44 3.00 7.88 -3.93
N ASP A 45 2.56 8.68 -2.96
CA ASP A 45 1.65 9.79 -3.22
C ASP A 45 2.35 10.80 -4.15
N ARG A 46 1.77 11.01 -5.34
CA ARG A 46 2.27 11.95 -6.35
C ARG A 46 1.57 13.30 -6.31
N THR A 47 0.66 13.49 -5.36
CA THR A 47 -0.07 14.75 -5.16
C THR A 47 0.71 15.75 -4.30
N VAL A 48 1.75 15.29 -3.60
CA VAL A 48 2.68 16.14 -2.84
C VAL A 48 3.97 16.31 -3.66
N PRO A 49 4.32 17.54 -4.09
CA PRO A 49 5.53 17.80 -4.88
C PRO A 49 6.83 17.55 -4.11
#